data_AF-A0A938RJK5-F1
#
_entry.id   AF-A0A938RJK5-F1
#
_cell.length_a   1.000
_cell.length_b   1.000
_cell.length_c   1.000
_cell.angle_alpha   90.00
_cell.angle_beta   90.00
_cell.angle_gamma   90.00
#
_symmetry.space_group_name_H-M   'P 1'
#
loop_
_entity.id
_entity.type
_entity.pdbx_description
1 polymer ?
#
loop_
_entity_poly.entity_id
_entity_poly.type
_entity_poly.pdbx_seq_one_letter_code
_entity_poly.pdbx_strand_id
1 'polypeptide(L)'
;MRDRNVKVVLTTPLDERNIQKIAAVGKGISIDQVSGLIVAERKGNDSEKERLDLLLREAEVLYGYIHHFPKDLPKRVSRLRWIQSMTAGIDRLPDEIMKGPIRITNTSGIHGTSIGEVVLEMML
;
A
#
# COMPACT_ATOMS: atom_id res chain seq x y z
N MET A 1 -26.10 11.61 -7.22
CA MET A 1 -25.08 10.78 -6.52
C MET A 1 -23.77 11.54 -6.58
N ARG A 2 -23.16 11.90 -5.43
CA ARG A 2 -21.92 12.70 -5.43
C ARG A 2 -20.80 11.87 -6.06
N ASP A 3 -20.15 12.40 -7.10
CA ASP A 3 -18.86 11.93 -7.60
C ASP A 3 -17.86 12.02 -6.45
N ARG A 4 -17.71 10.94 -5.67
CA ARG A 4 -16.77 10.90 -4.55
C ARG A 4 -15.44 10.40 -5.12
N ASN A 5 -14.50 11.33 -5.25
CA ASN A 5 -13.14 11.01 -5.66
C ASN A 5 -12.45 10.19 -4.55
N VAL A 6 -11.93 9.01 -4.89
CA VAL A 6 -11.20 8.09 -4.02
C VAL A 6 -9.71 8.25 -4.29
N LYS A 7 -8.96 8.57 -3.24
CA LYS A 7 -7.50 8.72 -3.28
C LYS A 7 -6.80 7.40 -2.95
N VAL A 8 -6.13 6.82 -3.94
CA VAL A 8 -5.38 5.56 -3.83
C VAL A 8 -3.89 5.87 -3.85
N VAL A 9 -3.18 5.49 -2.79
CA VAL A 9 -1.73 5.66 -2.69
C VAL A 9 -1.02 4.32 -2.83
N LEU A 10 -0.09 4.25 -3.80
CA LEU A 10 0.73 3.07 -4.07
C LEU A 10 2.11 3.23 -3.44
N THR A 11 2.41 2.43 -2.42
CA THR A 11 3.72 2.44 -1.73
C THR A 11 4.77 1.55 -2.41
N THR A 12 4.34 0.72 -3.36
CA THR A 12 5.19 -0.18 -4.16
C THR A 12 4.99 0.15 -5.63
N PRO A 13 6.05 0.14 -6.47
CA PRO A 13 5.91 0.46 -7.88
C PRO A 13 4.98 -0.54 -8.57
N LEU A 14 4.01 -0.01 -9.33
CA LEU A 14 3.22 -0.75 -10.31
C LEU A 14 3.56 -0.25 -11.71
N ASP A 15 3.50 -1.14 -12.69
CA ASP A 15 3.58 -0.76 -14.09
C ASP A 15 2.33 0.02 -14.55
N GLU A 16 2.48 0.76 -15.64
CA GLU A 16 1.41 1.59 -16.20
C GLU A 16 0.16 0.81 -16.55
N ARG A 17 0.31 -0.44 -17.02
CA ARG A 17 -0.83 -1.28 -17.42
C ARG A 17 -1.71 -1.60 -16.21
N ASN A 18 -1.12 -1.91 -15.07
CA ASN A 18 -1.86 -2.18 -13.84
C ASN A 18 -2.46 -0.90 -13.24
N ILE A 19 -1.77 0.24 -13.34
CA ILE A 19 -2.33 1.55 -12.95
C ILE A 19 -3.57 1.88 -13.79
N GLN A 20 -3.50 1.68 -15.12
CA GLN A 20 -4.63 1.90 -16.02
C GLN A 20 -5.83 1.01 -15.68
N LYS A 21 -5.61 -0.25 -15.33
CA LYS A 21 -6.70 -1.13 -14.88
C LYS A 21 -7.41 -0.58 -13.65
N ILE A 22 -6.66 -0.06 -12.66
CA ILE A 22 -7.24 0.52 -11.45
C ILE A 22 -8.03 1.79 -11.79
N ALA A 23 -7.45 2.68 -12.61
CA ALA A 23 -8.11 3.91 -13.04
C ALA A 23 -9.39 3.65 -13.87
N ALA A 24 -9.41 2.57 -14.65
CA ALA A 24 -10.56 2.19 -15.46
C ALA A 24 -11.78 1.72 -14.65
N VAL A 25 -11.61 1.36 -13.37
CA VAL A 25 -12.71 0.93 -12.49
C VAL A 25 -13.71 2.06 -12.24
N GLY A 26 -13.28 3.33 -12.26
CA GLY A 26 -14.18 4.45 -12.05
C GLY A 26 -13.54 5.82 -12.30
N LYS A 27 -14.36 6.77 -12.78
CA LYS A 27 -13.93 8.14 -13.11
C LYS A 27 -13.49 8.98 -11.91
N GLY A 28 -13.82 8.56 -10.70
CA GLY A 28 -13.46 9.21 -9.44
C GLY A 28 -12.34 8.48 -8.71
N ILE A 29 -11.38 7.87 -9.40
CA ILE A 29 -10.21 7.24 -8.76
C ILE A 29 -8.98 8.06 -9.13
N SER A 30 -8.28 8.56 -8.12
CA SER A 30 -7.00 9.23 -8.27
C SER A 30 -5.91 8.37 -7.65
N ILE A 31 -4.82 8.17 -8.39
CA ILE A 31 -3.75 7.23 -8.03
C ILE A 31 -2.45 8.02 -7.90
N ASP A 32 -1.81 7.92 -6.74
CA ASP A 32 -0.53 8.54 -6.43
C ASP A 32 0.50 7.46 -6.11
N GLN A 33 1.52 7.30 -6.96
CA GLN A 33 2.62 6.37 -6.72
C GLN A 33 3.76 7.05 -5.96
N VAL A 34 3.96 6.63 -4.71
CA VAL A 34 4.88 7.29 -3.77
C VAL A 34 6.09 6.42 -3.40
N SER A 35 6.28 5.28 -4.06
CA SER A 35 7.40 4.36 -3.83
C SER A 35 8.77 5.07 -3.89
N GLY A 36 8.96 5.98 -4.86
CA GLY A 36 10.18 6.79 -4.96
C GLY A 36 10.40 7.73 -3.77
N LEU A 37 9.33 8.35 -3.28
CA LEU A 37 9.37 9.26 -2.12
C LEU A 37 9.70 8.49 -0.83
N ILE A 38 9.11 7.31 -0.65
CA ILE A 38 9.38 6.45 0.51
C ILE A 38 10.84 5.97 0.50
N VAL A 39 11.37 5.61 -0.67
CA VAL A 39 12.78 5.22 -0.79
C VAL A 39 13.71 6.40 -0.49
N ALA A 40 13.36 7.61 -0.96
CA ALA A 40 14.12 8.82 -0.65
C ALA A 40 14.15 9.11 0.86
N GLU A 41 12.99 9.10 1.52
CA GLU A 41 12.87 9.29 2.97
C GLU A 41 13.69 8.25 3.76
N ARG A 42 13.65 6.97 3.34
CA ARG A 42 14.46 5.90 3.98
C ARG A 42 15.96 6.09 3.84
N LYS A 43 16.40 6.75 2.76
CA LYS A 43 17.81 7.10 2.55
C LYS A 43 18.21 8.38 3.29
N GLY A 44 17.30 8.99 4.07
CA GLY A 44 17.53 10.23 4.81
C GLY A 44 17.38 11.49 3.96
N ASN A 45 16.79 11.40 2.77
CA ASN A 45 16.46 12.58 1.97
C ASN A 45 15.05 13.07 2.32
N ASP A 46 15.00 14.12 3.15
CA ASP A 46 13.76 14.72 3.63
C ASP A 46 13.22 15.84 2.72
N SER A 47 13.85 16.13 1.57
CA SER A 47 13.44 17.24 0.70
C SER A 47 11.98 17.14 0.21
N GLU A 48 11.46 15.92 0.01
CA GLU A 48 10.09 15.68 -0.46
C GLU A 48 9.19 15.09 0.65
N LYS A 49 9.61 15.17 1.91
CA LYS A 49 8.88 14.56 3.02
C LYS A 49 7.50 15.18 3.23
N GLU A 50 7.40 16.51 3.15
CA GLU A 50 6.13 17.22 3.26
C GLU A 50 5.13 16.79 2.18
N ARG A 51 5.62 16.60 0.94
CA ARG A 51 4.81 16.10 -0.15
C ARG A 51 4.32 14.67 0.09
N LEU A 52 5.19 13.80 0.58
CA LEU A 52 4.82 12.44 0.95
C LEU A 52 3.76 12.43 2.07
N ASP A 53 3.92 13.27 3.09
CA ASP A 53 2.96 13.42 4.19
C ASP A 53 1.59 13.91 3.71
N LEU A 54 1.56 14.88 2.79
CA LEU A 54 0.32 15.36 2.19
C LEU A 54 -0.42 14.25 1.44
N LEU A 55 0.29 13.49 0.59
CA LEU A 55 -0.30 12.39 -0.18
C LEU A 55 -0.83 11.28 0.74
N LEU A 56 -0.08 10.92 1.78
CA LEU A 56 -0.51 9.92 2.77
C LEU A 56 -1.70 10.40 3.60
N ARG A 57 -1.76 11.70 3.93
CA ARG A 57 -2.85 12.29 4.72
C ARG A 57 -4.18 12.23 3.99
N GLU A 58 -4.14 12.43 2.67
CA GLU A 58 -5.29 12.39 1.79
C GLU A 58 -5.68 10.97 1.36
N ALA A 59 -4.81 9.98 1.58
CA ALA A 59 -5.04 8.60 1.18
C ALA A 59 -6.29 8.01 1.84
N GLU A 60 -7.22 7.51 1.02
CA GLU A 60 -8.37 6.73 1.47
C GLU A 60 -8.13 5.22 1.32
N VAL A 61 -7.30 4.84 0.34
CA VAL A 61 -6.84 3.48 0.09
C VAL A 61 -5.32 3.47 0.02
N LEU A 62 -4.70 2.56 0.75
CA LEU A 62 -3.26 2.31 0.69
C LEU A 62 -3.02 0.92 0.10
N TYR A 63 -2.17 0.84 -0.92
CA TYR A 63 -1.81 -0.41 -1.55
C TYR A 63 -0.30 -0.58 -1.57
N GLY A 64 0.18 -1.79 -1.25
CA GLY A 64 1.56 -2.18 -1.54
C GLY A 64 2.09 -3.29 -0.66
N TYR A 65 3.39 -3.52 -0.79
CA TYR A 65 4.15 -4.43 0.06
C TYR A 65 4.31 -3.81 1.45
N ILE A 66 3.94 -4.55 2.49
CA ILE A 66 3.92 -4.05 3.87
C ILE A 66 5.28 -3.51 4.35
N HIS A 67 6.40 -4.04 3.85
CA HIS A 67 7.73 -3.53 4.19
C HIS A 67 8.09 -2.23 3.49
N HIS A 68 7.28 -1.75 2.55
CA HIS A 68 7.40 -0.44 1.92
C HIS A 68 6.50 0.60 2.58
N PHE A 69 5.78 0.27 3.65
CA PHE A 69 4.97 1.28 4.31
C PHE A 69 5.85 2.32 5.02
N PRO A 70 5.42 3.60 5.03
CA PRO A 70 6.13 4.66 5.71
C PRO A 70 6.18 4.43 7.22
N LYS A 71 7.21 4.98 7.88
CA LYS A 71 7.28 5.01 9.36
C LYS A 71 6.14 5.87 9.91
N ASP A 72 5.73 5.60 11.15
CA ASP A 72 4.63 6.30 11.83
C ASP A 72 3.33 6.34 11.00
N LEU A 73 3.06 5.29 10.21
CA LEU A 73 1.90 5.20 9.33
C LEU A 73 0.58 5.68 9.98
N PRO A 74 0.22 5.29 11.22
CA PRO A 74 -1.04 5.72 11.84
C PRO A 74 -1.18 7.25 11.97
N LYS A 75 -0.06 7.97 12.15
CA LYS A 75 -0.06 9.44 12.27
C LYS A 75 -0.17 10.14 10.93
N ARG A 76 0.23 9.47 9.84
CA ARG A 76 0.32 10.04 8.49
C ARG A 76 -0.98 9.85 7.69
N VAL A 77 -1.88 8.97 8.12
CA VAL A 77 -2.99 8.48 7.28
C VAL A 77 -4.39 8.82 7.83
N SER A 78 -4.67 10.12 7.96
CA SER A 78 -5.89 10.62 8.64
C SER A 78 -7.24 10.23 8.01
N ARG A 79 -7.26 9.88 6.71
CA ARG A 79 -8.48 9.55 5.95
C ARG A 79 -8.54 8.09 5.52
N LEU A 80 -7.61 7.27 5.98
CA LEU A 80 -7.46 5.91 5.47
C LEU A 80 -8.63 5.04 5.90
N ARG A 81 -9.22 4.36 4.93
CA ARG A 81 -10.36 3.46 5.13
C ARG A 81 -10.03 2.03 4.78
N TRP A 82 -9.05 1.82 3.89
CA TRP A 82 -8.71 0.50 3.39
C TRP A 82 -7.22 0.36 3.13
N ILE A 83 -6.64 -0.74 3.60
CA ILE A 83 -5.30 -1.20 3.25
C ILE A 83 -5.42 -2.51 2.48
N GLN A 84 -4.83 -2.56 1.29
CA GLN A 84 -4.59 -3.79 0.55
C GLN A 84 -3.09 -4.11 0.60
N SER A 85 -2.73 -5.18 1.31
CA SER A 85 -1.36 -5.70 1.34
C SER A 85 -1.11 -6.67 0.20
N MET A 86 0.07 -6.56 -0.42
CA MET A 86 0.60 -7.53 -1.39
C MET A 86 1.16 -8.80 -0.72
N THR A 87 1.15 -8.87 0.61
CA THR A 87 1.65 -10.03 1.37
C THR A 87 0.52 -10.90 1.89
N ALA A 88 0.82 -12.15 2.26
CA ALA A 88 -0.10 -12.99 3.01
C ALA A 88 -0.17 -12.56 4.49
N GLY A 89 0.99 -12.36 5.14
CA GLY A 89 1.07 -11.90 6.53
C GLY A 89 0.83 -10.39 6.65
N ILE A 90 0.09 -9.99 7.69
CA ILE A 90 -0.20 -8.58 8.02
C ILE A 90 0.35 -8.19 9.41
N ASP A 91 1.10 -9.08 10.05
CA ASP A 91 1.59 -8.97 11.44
C ASP A 91 2.57 -7.81 11.66
N ARG A 92 3.08 -7.20 10.58
CA ARG A 92 3.93 -6.01 10.66
C ARG A 92 3.16 -4.70 10.64
N LEU A 93 1.83 -4.73 10.54
CA LEU A 93 1.03 -3.51 10.65
C LEU A 93 1.02 -3.06 12.12
N PRO A 94 1.09 -1.74 12.38
CA PRO A 94 0.91 -1.22 13.72
C PRO A 94 -0.41 -1.67 14.34
N ASP A 95 -0.38 -1.95 15.65
CA ASP A 95 -1.54 -2.38 16.42
C ASP A 95 -2.72 -1.40 16.30
N GLU A 96 -2.46 -0.09 16.19
CA GLU A 96 -3.52 0.90 16.02
C GLU A 96 -4.28 0.74 14.70
N ILE A 97 -3.61 0.25 13.65
CA ILE A 97 -4.22 -0.03 12.37
C ILE A 97 -4.95 -1.37 12.42
N MET A 98 -4.33 -2.39 13.00
CA MET A 98 -4.88 -3.74 13.11
C MET A 98 -6.17 -3.80 13.94
N LYS A 99 -6.24 -3.03 15.03
CA LYS A 99 -7.40 -2.98 15.94
C LYS A 99 -8.34 -1.81 15.60
N GLY A 100 -7.98 -0.99 14.61
CA GLY A 100 -8.72 0.18 14.21
C GLY A 100 -9.91 -0.13 13.29
N PRO A 101 -10.66 0.91 12.87
CA PRO A 101 -11.80 0.76 11.95
C PRO A 101 -11.39 0.58 10.48
N ILE A 102 -10.08 0.54 10.19
CA ILE A 102 -9.53 0.45 8.83
C ILE A 102 -9.74 -0.98 8.32
N ARG A 103 -10.35 -1.12 7.15
CA ARG A 103 -10.47 -2.43 6.50
C ARG A 103 -9.09 -2.88 6.04
N ILE A 104 -8.71 -4.13 6.32
CA ILE A 104 -7.43 -4.70 5.90
C ILE A 104 -7.72 -5.93 5.05
N THR A 105 -7.10 -5.98 3.88
CA THR A 105 -7.10 -7.16 3.00
C THR A 105 -5.67 -7.50 2.63
N ASN A 106 -5.44 -8.76 2.30
CA ASN A 106 -4.13 -9.30 2.02
C ASN A 106 -4.18 -10.18 0.76
N THR A 107 -3.08 -10.81 0.43
CA THR A 107 -2.96 -11.71 -0.74
C THR A 107 -2.77 -13.16 -0.28
N SER A 108 -3.43 -13.55 0.82
CA SER A 108 -3.36 -14.93 1.33
C SER A 108 -3.91 -15.93 0.30
N GLY A 109 -3.28 -17.11 0.24
CA GLY A 109 -3.69 -18.20 -0.67
C GLY A 109 -3.12 -18.16 -2.08
N ILE A 110 -2.57 -17.04 -2.58
CA ILE A 110 -2.04 -16.95 -3.95
C ILE A 110 -0.63 -17.57 -4.10
N HIS A 111 0.15 -17.61 -3.02
CA HIS A 111 1.56 -18.05 -3.04
C HIS A 111 1.78 -19.52 -2.65
N GLY A 112 0.72 -20.32 -2.44
CA GLY A 112 0.84 -21.68 -1.90
C GLY A 112 1.72 -22.62 -2.73
N THR A 113 1.48 -22.66 -4.05
CA THR A 113 2.24 -23.52 -4.97
C THR A 113 3.72 -23.13 -5.03
N SER A 114 4.02 -21.86 -5.28
CA SER A 114 5.41 -21.39 -5.43
C SER A 114 6.25 -21.60 -4.17
N ILE A 115 5.66 -21.45 -2.98
CA ILE A 115 6.36 -21.75 -1.73
C ILE A 115 6.58 -23.26 -1.58
N GLY A 116 5.60 -24.09 -1.97
CA GLY A 116 5.75 -25.54 -1.98
C GLY A 116 6.91 -26.00 -2.87
N GLU A 117 7.06 -25.41 -4.05
CA GLU A 117 8.16 -25.70 -4.98
C GLU A 117 9.53 -25.36 -4.38
N VAL A 118 9.68 -24.16 -3.79
CA VAL A 118 10.94 -23.75 -3.13
C VAL A 118 11.28 -24.66 -1.95
N VAL A 119 10.29 -25.07 -1.15
CA VAL A 119 10.53 -26.01 -0.04
C VAL A 119 11.00 -27.37 -0.56
N LEU A 120 10.37 -27.89 -1.62
CA LEU A 120 10.80 -29.14 -2.25
C LEU A 120 12.24 -29.02 -2.80
N GLU A 121 12.58 -27.90 -3.45
CA GLU A 121 13.95 -27.63 -3.91
C GLU A 121 14.95 -27.62 -2.75
N MET A 122 14.64 -26.98 -1.62
CA MET A 122 15.53 -26.92 -0.46
C MET A 122 15.70 -28.24 0.29
N MET A 123 14.79 -29.20 0.09
CA MET A 123 14.87 -30.54 0.70
C MET A 123 15.68 -31.54 -0.14
N LEU A 124 15.93 -31.22 -1.41
CA LEU A 124 16.69 -32.04 -2.37
C LEU A 124 18.18 -31.63 -2.38
#